data_AF-A0A7S1RE93-F1
#
_entry.id   AF-A0A7S1RE93-F1
#
_cell.length_a   1.000
_cell.length_b   1.000
_cell.length_c   1.000
_cell.angle_alpha   90.00
_cell.angle_beta   90.00
_cell.angle_gamma   90.00
#
_symmetry.space_group_name_H-M   'P 1'
#
loop_
_entity.id
_entity.type
_entity.pdbx_description
1 polymer ?
#
loop_
_entity_poly.entity_id
_entity_poly.type
_entity_poly.pdbx_seq_one_letter_code
_entity_poly.pdbx_strand_id
1 'polypeptide(L)'
;GLYTNTGQNKLAGHNARLQAQQDQLAPQKWKEIAFEQEIGDFYSRYAHQSWKNVISIGDSIFERDALRRVVLHRPQAKKKCRTKTLKLFDDPEISELIAQVKVVHDVLSMMVQYDGELDIEIDEEDLKLDTPLADKLVD
;
A
#
# COMPACT_ATOMS: atom_id res chain seq x y z
N GLY A 1 -19.10 -35.66 16.09
CA GLY A 1 -18.80 -35.19 17.46
C GLY A 1 -17.92 -33.96 17.41
N LEU A 2 -18.27 -32.91 18.15
CA LEU A 2 -17.59 -31.59 18.17
C LEU A 2 -16.26 -31.58 18.94
N TYR A 3 -15.88 -32.72 19.51
CA TYR A 3 -14.67 -32.90 20.30
C TYR A 3 -13.75 -33.92 19.65
N THR A 4 -12.44 -33.72 19.78
CA THR A 4 -11.42 -34.73 19.45
C THR A 4 -11.41 -35.85 20.51
N ASN A 5 -10.77 -37.00 20.21
CA ASN A 5 -10.56 -38.08 21.18
C ASN A 5 -9.75 -37.65 22.43
N THR A 6 -9.16 -36.45 22.40
CA THR A 6 -8.44 -35.80 23.52
C THR A 6 -9.28 -34.77 24.26
N GLY A 7 -10.59 -34.65 23.97
CA GLY A 7 -11.49 -33.71 24.65
C GLY A 7 -11.37 -32.25 24.19
N GLN A 8 -10.59 -31.96 23.14
CA GLN A 8 -10.47 -30.59 22.62
C GLN A 8 -11.63 -30.25 21.69
N ASN A 9 -12.24 -29.07 21.92
CA ASN A 9 -13.33 -28.55 21.09
C ASN A 9 -12.77 -28.07 19.74
N LYS A 10 -13.20 -28.69 18.63
CA LYS A 10 -12.75 -28.36 17.27
C LYS A 10 -13.15 -26.94 16.83
N LEU A 11 -14.24 -26.40 17.37
CA LEU A 11 -14.72 -25.04 17.08
C LEU A 11 -13.82 -23.96 17.68
N ALA A 12 -13.25 -24.21 18.87
CA ALA A 12 -12.35 -23.26 19.52
C ALA A 12 -11.06 -23.05 18.71
N GLY A 13 -10.49 -24.13 18.16
CA GLY A 13 -9.32 -24.05 17.28
C GLY A 13 -9.60 -23.36 15.95
N HIS A 14 -10.81 -23.51 15.41
CA HIS A 14 -11.22 -22.81 14.18
C HIS A 14 -11.39 -21.29 14.42
N ASN A 15 -12.09 -20.91 15.49
CA ASN A 15 -12.29 -19.51 15.85
C ASN A 15 -10.95 -18.80 16.18
N ALA A 16 -10.03 -19.47 16.87
CA ALA A 16 -8.71 -18.92 17.15
C ALA A 16 -7.89 -18.65 15.88
N ARG A 17 -8.00 -19.53 14.86
CA ARG A 17 -7.34 -19.31 13.55
C ARG A 17 -7.96 -18.14 12.79
N LEU A 18 -9.28 -18.01 12.82
CA LEU A 18 -9.97 -16.88 12.19
C LEU A 18 -9.59 -15.55 12.87
N GLN A 19 -9.54 -15.54 14.20
CA GLN A 19 -9.10 -14.35 14.95
C GLN A 19 -7.66 -13.99 14.62
N ALA A 20 -6.73 -14.95 14.63
CA ALA A 20 -5.33 -14.71 14.27
C ALA A 20 -5.18 -14.18 12.84
N GLN A 21 -5.96 -14.70 11.87
CA GLN A 21 -5.99 -14.16 10.51
C GLN A 21 -6.57 -12.73 10.46
N GLN A 22 -7.61 -12.45 11.25
CA GLN A 22 -8.18 -11.10 11.35
C GLN A 22 -7.19 -10.11 11.94
N ASP A 23 -6.44 -10.50 12.97
CA ASP A 23 -5.43 -9.67 13.62
C ASP A 23 -4.25 -9.41 12.67
N GLN A 24 -3.83 -10.41 11.89
CA GLN A 24 -2.80 -10.25 10.85
C GLN A 24 -3.21 -9.26 9.74
N LEU A 25 -4.51 -9.22 9.38
CA LEU A 25 -5.04 -8.29 8.37
C LEU A 25 -5.53 -6.96 8.96
N ALA A 26 -5.53 -6.81 10.29
CA ALA A 26 -5.94 -5.57 10.93
C ALA A 26 -5.11 -4.36 10.43
N PRO A 27 -3.78 -4.47 10.25
CA PRO A 27 -2.95 -3.41 9.71
C PRO A 27 -3.32 -2.95 8.28
N GLN A 28 -4.01 -3.78 7.53
CA GLN A 28 -4.48 -3.41 6.21
C GLN A 28 -5.85 -2.74 6.28
N LYS A 29 -6.78 -3.32 7.04
CA LYS A 29 -8.16 -2.83 7.14
C LYS A 29 -8.27 -1.41 7.67
N TRP A 30 -7.54 -1.08 8.74
CA TRP A 30 -7.53 0.29 9.27
C TRP A 30 -6.89 1.29 8.28
N LYS A 31 -5.93 0.87 7.44
CA LYS A 31 -5.33 1.69 6.37
C LYS A 31 -6.30 1.88 5.23
N GLU A 32 -7.10 0.86 4.87
CA GLU A 32 -8.17 1.00 3.90
C GLU A 32 -9.18 2.07 4.34
N ILE A 33 -9.63 2.03 5.59
CA ILE A 33 -10.55 3.03 6.16
C ILE A 33 -9.92 4.42 6.13
N ALA A 34 -8.68 4.55 6.60
CA ALA A 34 -7.98 5.84 6.62
C ALA A 34 -7.78 6.40 5.21
N PHE A 35 -7.36 5.58 4.24
CA PHE A 35 -7.18 6.00 2.85
C PHE A 35 -8.49 6.42 2.20
N GLU A 36 -9.57 5.67 2.40
CA GLU A 36 -10.88 6.03 1.86
C GLU A 36 -11.32 7.41 2.35
N GLN A 37 -11.14 7.67 3.65
CA GLN A 37 -11.46 8.96 4.27
C GLN A 37 -10.57 10.08 3.71
N GLU A 38 -9.24 9.96 3.79
CA GLU A 38 -8.32 11.03 3.41
C GLU A 38 -8.39 11.37 1.91
N ILE A 39 -8.49 10.35 1.05
CA ILE A 39 -8.62 10.54 -0.41
C ILE A 39 -10.00 11.14 -0.72
N GLY A 40 -11.06 10.66 -0.05
CA GLY A 40 -12.41 11.20 -0.15
C GLY A 40 -12.48 12.68 0.21
N ASP A 41 -11.91 13.06 1.35
CA ASP A 41 -11.88 14.42 1.86
C ASP A 41 -11.07 15.36 0.95
N PHE A 42 -9.95 14.88 0.40
CA PHE A 42 -9.16 15.67 -0.55
C PHE A 42 -9.93 15.96 -1.85
N TYR A 43 -10.57 14.94 -2.43
CA TYR A 43 -11.28 15.04 -3.71
C TYR A 43 -12.76 15.42 -3.61
N SER A 44 -13.26 15.75 -2.41
CA SER A 44 -14.62 16.27 -2.20
C SER A 44 -14.66 17.80 -2.10
N ARG A 45 -13.49 18.47 -2.08
CA ARG A 45 -13.37 19.93 -1.92
C ARG A 45 -14.04 20.75 -3.03
N TYR A 46 -14.24 20.16 -4.21
CA TYR A 46 -14.89 20.80 -5.34
C TYR A 46 -15.93 19.90 -5.99
N ALA A 47 -17.00 20.51 -6.51
CA ALA A 47 -18.06 19.78 -7.19
C ALA A 47 -17.51 18.97 -8.37
N HIS A 48 -18.04 17.75 -8.53
CA HIS A 48 -17.73 16.83 -9.64
C HIS A 48 -16.29 16.32 -9.74
N GLN A 49 -15.44 16.57 -8.72
CA GLN A 49 -14.13 15.96 -8.67
C GLN A 49 -14.23 14.43 -8.61
N SER A 50 -13.25 13.80 -9.24
CA SER A 50 -13.00 12.37 -9.15
C SER A 50 -11.60 12.16 -8.63
N TRP A 51 -11.35 11.03 -8.01
CA TRP A 51 -9.99 10.64 -7.66
C TRP A 51 -9.17 10.54 -8.96
N LYS A 52 -8.04 11.25 -9.03
CA LYS A 52 -7.24 11.40 -10.27
C LYS A 52 -5.89 10.70 -10.19
N ASN A 53 -5.12 11.01 -9.14
CA ASN A 53 -3.76 10.56 -8.91
C ASN A 53 -3.57 10.39 -7.41
N VAL A 54 -3.25 9.18 -6.96
CA VAL A 54 -3.01 8.85 -5.57
C VAL A 54 -1.71 8.08 -5.47
N ILE A 55 -0.80 8.57 -4.63
CA ILE A 55 0.51 7.99 -4.40
C ILE A 55 0.55 7.55 -2.93
N SER A 56 0.88 6.28 -2.70
CA SER A 56 1.17 5.75 -1.38
C SER A 56 2.65 5.37 -1.29
N ILE A 57 3.31 5.80 -0.23
CA ILE A 57 4.71 5.53 0.07
C ILE A 57 4.75 4.95 1.48
N GLY A 58 5.32 3.77 1.65
CA GLY A 58 5.38 3.10 2.94
C GLY A 58 6.34 1.92 2.93
N ASP A 59 6.72 1.44 4.10
CA ASP A 59 7.62 0.30 4.33
C ASP A 59 6.92 -1.05 4.24
N SER A 60 5.62 -1.10 4.49
CA SER A 60 4.88 -2.35 4.50
C SER A 60 4.04 -2.60 3.25
N ILE A 61 3.78 -3.89 2.99
CA ILE A 61 2.84 -4.33 1.96
C ILE A 61 1.40 -3.87 2.24
N PHE A 62 1.07 -3.57 3.50
CA PHE A 62 -0.29 -3.24 3.90
C PHE A 62 -0.78 -1.92 3.28
N GLU A 63 0.08 -0.92 3.14
CA GLU A 63 -0.20 0.34 2.44
C GLU A 63 -0.48 0.10 0.97
N ARG A 64 0.38 -0.69 0.32
CA ARG A 64 0.27 -1.02 -1.10
C ARG A 64 -1.08 -1.67 -1.39
N ASP A 65 -1.42 -2.68 -0.59
CA ASP A 65 -2.65 -3.45 -0.71
C ASP A 65 -3.90 -2.66 -0.34
N ALA A 66 -3.83 -1.87 0.74
CA ALA A 66 -4.93 -1.03 1.17
C ALA A 66 -5.29 0.01 0.10
N LEU A 67 -4.31 0.70 -0.47
CA LEU A 67 -4.56 1.69 -1.52
C LEU A 67 -5.21 1.03 -2.75
N ARG A 68 -4.69 -0.11 -3.19
CA ARG A 68 -5.26 -0.86 -4.32
C ARG A 68 -6.71 -1.24 -4.09
N ARG A 69 -7.03 -1.76 -2.90
CA ARG A 69 -8.40 -2.12 -2.52
C ARG A 69 -9.33 -0.92 -2.47
N VAL A 70 -8.89 0.18 -1.87
CA VAL A 70 -9.67 1.42 -1.78
C VAL A 70 -9.94 2.02 -3.16
N VAL A 71 -8.94 2.10 -4.02
CA VAL A 71 -9.12 2.61 -5.38
C VAL A 71 -10.02 1.69 -6.20
N LEU A 72 -9.89 0.37 -6.10
CA LEU A 72 -10.73 -0.60 -6.80
C LEU A 72 -12.23 -0.42 -6.46
N HIS A 73 -12.54 -0.15 -5.20
CA HIS A 73 -13.93 -0.01 -4.71
C HIS A 73 -14.44 1.43 -4.68
N ARG A 74 -13.70 2.39 -5.26
CA ARG A 74 -14.07 3.82 -5.20
C ARG A 74 -15.44 4.10 -5.85
N PRO A 75 -16.17 5.14 -5.39
CA PRO A 75 -17.50 5.49 -5.91
C PRO A 75 -17.55 5.80 -7.41
N GLN A 76 -16.44 6.25 -7.99
CA GLN A 76 -16.33 6.67 -9.40
C GLN A 76 -15.46 5.71 -10.23
N ALA A 77 -15.69 4.40 -10.11
CA ALA A 77 -14.89 3.35 -10.74
C ALA A 77 -14.70 3.51 -12.27
N LYS A 78 -15.68 4.13 -12.97
CA LYS A 78 -15.60 4.38 -14.42
C LYS A 78 -14.62 5.49 -14.83
N LYS A 79 -14.17 6.34 -13.91
CA LYS A 79 -13.21 7.42 -14.20
C LYS A 79 -11.79 6.97 -13.86
N LYS A 80 -10.82 7.20 -14.75
CA LYS A 80 -9.40 6.83 -14.54
C LYS A 80 -8.86 7.46 -13.24
N CYS A 81 -8.27 6.63 -12.38
CA CYS A 81 -7.51 7.01 -11.19
C CYS A 81 -6.12 6.37 -11.30
N ARG A 82 -5.05 7.17 -11.29
CA ARG A 82 -3.67 6.70 -11.33
C ARG A 82 -3.28 6.29 -9.92
N THR A 83 -3.06 5.00 -9.73
CA THR A 83 -2.70 4.41 -8.45
C THR A 83 -1.22 4.12 -8.48
N LYS A 84 -0.47 4.69 -7.55
CA LYS A 84 0.99 4.58 -7.52
C LYS A 84 1.43 4.17 -6.13
N THR A 85 2.21 3.11 -6.04
CA THR A 85 2.75 2.59 -4.79
C THR A 85 4.27 2.57 -4.85
N LEU A 86 4.92 3.02 -3.78
CA LEU A 86 6.36 2.90 -3.57
C LEU A 86 6.60 2.24 -2.21
N LYS A 87 7.11 1.01 -2.23
CA LYS A 87 7.42 0.26 -1.02
C LYS A 87 8.89 0.39 -0.65
N LEU A 88 9.11 0.82 0.57
CA LEU A 88 10.41 0.99 1.22
C LEU A 88 10.81 -0.32 1.93
N PHE A 89 12.05 -0.45 2.37
CA PHE A 89 12.52 -1.57 3.18
C PHE A 89 11.78 -1.67 4.50
N ASP A 90 11.63 -2.91 4.95
CA ASP A 90 11.16 -3.22 6.29
C ASP A 90 12.36 -3.12 7.25
N ASP A 91 12.19 -2.46 8.38
CA ASP A 91 13.23 -2.26 9.42
C ASP A 91 14.63 -1.83 8.91
N PRO A 92 14.77 -0.70 8.18
CA PRO A 92 16.06 -0.28 7.63
C PRO A 92 17.05 0.23 8.69
N GLU A 93 18.34 0.06 8.43
CA GLU A 93 19.39 0.80 9.13
C GLU A 93 19.30 2.31 8.84
N ILE A 94 19.90 3.15 9.70
CA ILE A 94 19.86 4.61 9.52
C ILE A 94 20.44 5.04 8.16
N SER A 95 21.53 4.40 7.73
CA SER A 95 22.17 4.62 6.42
C SER A 95 21.20 4.30 5.28
N GLU A 96 20.49 3.17 5.37
CA GLU A 96 19.51 2.72 4.39
C GLU A 96 18.29 3.62 4.36
N LEU A 97 17.78 4.06 5.51
CA LEU A 97 16.67 5.01 5.59
C LEU A 97 17.02 6.34 4.91
N ILE A 98 18.24 6.86 5.13
CA ILE A 98 18.72 8.08 4.46
C ILE A 98 18.78 7.87 2.94
N ALA A 99 19.31 6.73 2.49
CA ALA A 99 19.38 6.41 1.06
C ALA A 99 17.97 6.32 0.44
N GLN A 100 17.05 5.62 1.10
CA GLN A 100 15.66 5.50 0.65
C GLN A 100 14.96 6.85 0.53
N VAL A 101 15.11 7.74 1.51
CA VAL A 101 14.51 9.08 1.45
C VAL A 101 15.07 9.90 0.27
N LYS A 102 16.36 9.76 -0.05
CA LYS A 102 16.95 10.40 -1.24
C LYS A 102 16.33 9.84 -2.53
N VAL A 103 16.21 8.52 -2.64
CA VAL A 103 15.51 7.89 -3.77
C VAL A 103 14.09 8.43 -3.90
N VAL A 104 13.32 8.47 -2.81
CA VAL A 104 11.95 9.04 -2.82
C VAL A 104 11.95 10.48 -3.33
N HIS A 105 12.85 11.32 -2.82
CA HIS A 105 12.96 12.72 -3.23
C HIS A 105 13.19 12.84 -4.75
N ASP A 106 14.09 12.04 -5.30
CA ASP A 106 14.48 12.13 -6.71
C ASP A 106 13.38 11.61 -7.66
N VAL A 107 12.61 10.62 -7.23
CA VAL A 107 11.57 9.99 -8.07
C VAL A 107 10.20 10.62 -7.90
N LEU A 108 9.93 11.33 -6.80
CA LEU A 108 8.60 11.84 -6.49
C LEU A 108 8.03 12.70 -7.61
N SER A 109 8.82 13.61 -8.18
CA SER A 109 8.38 14.47 -9.29
C SER A 109 7.97 13.65 -10.51
N MET A 110 8.76 12.63 -10.85
CA MET A 110 8.49 11.74 -11.97
C MET A 110 7.26 10.87 -11.72
N MET A 111 7.13 10.32 -10.50
CA MET A 111 5.93 9.60 -10.08
C MET A 111 4.69 10.48 -10.18
N VAL A 112 4.74 11.76 -9.81
CA VAL A 112 3.61 12.68 -9.93
C VAL A 112 3.21 12.86 -11.39
N GLN A 113 4.18 13.06 -12.29
CA GLN A 113 3.94 13.37 -13.71
C GLN A 113 3.52 12.15 -14.56
N TYR A 114 3.94 10.95 -14.20
CA TYR A 114 3.65 9.73 -14.96
C TYR A 114 2.14 9.51 -15.15
N ASP A 115 1.66 9.29 -16.38
CA ASP A 115 0.24 9.11 -16.70
C ASP A 115 -0.22 7.63 -16.69
N GLY A 116 0.10 6.92 -15.61
CA GLY A 116 -0.26 5.52 -15.46
C GLY A 116 -0.30 5.06 -14.01
N GLU A 117 -0.45 3.76 -13.84
CA GLU A 117 -0.31 3.09 -12.56
C GLU A 117 1.17 2.72 -12.33
N LEU A 118 1.62 2.75 -11.08
CA LEU A 118 2.98 2.35 -10.72
C LEU A 118 2.91 1.43 -9.51
N ASP A 119 3.72 0.37 -9.50
CA ASP A 119 3.97 -0.44 -8.31
C ASP A 119 5.45 -0.71 -8.17
N ILE A 120 6.10 0.13 -7.38
CA ILE A 120 7.54 0.14 -7.22
C ILE A 120 7.87 -0.43 -5.85
N GLU A 121 8.87 -1.29 -5.84
CA GLU A 121 9.50 -1.80 -4.64
C GLU A 121 10.97 -1.45 -4.70
N ILE A 122 11.45 -0.73 -3.69
CA ILE A 122 12.88 -0.45 -3.54
C ILE A 122 13.55 -1.77 -3.15
N ASP A 123 14.65 -2.08 -3.82
CA ASP A 123 15.58 -3.16 -3.48
C ASP A 123 16.98 -2.61 -3.14
N GLU A 124 17.92 -3.48 -2.77
CA GLU A 124 19.28 -3.07 -2.41
C GLU A 124 20.06 -2.43 -3.56
N GLU A 125 19.73 -2.74 -4.81
CA GLU A 125 20.42 -2.19 -5.96
C GLU A 125 20.02 -0.73 -6.16
N ASP A 126 18.74 -0.40 -5.94
CA ASP A 126 18.23 0.97 -5.97
C ASP A 126 18.92 1.92 -4.98
N LEU A 127 19.43 1.40 -3.86
CA LEU A 127 20.16 2.21 -2.87
C LEU A 127 21.62 2.46 -3.25
N LYS A 128 22.17 1.63 -4.13
CA LYS A 128 23.58 1.70 -4.58
C LYS A 128 23.76 2.59 -5.79
N LEU A 129 22.66 2.90 -6.49
CA LEU A 129 22.67 3.64 -7.74
C LEU A 129 22.67 5.15 -7.44
N ASP A 130 23.74 5.84 -7.87
CA ASP A 130 23.67 7.26 -8.28
C ASP A 130 22.87 7.42 -9.59
N THR A 131 22.39 6.31 -10.14
CA THR A 131 21.63 6.20 -11.38
C THR A 131 20.14 6.42 -11.09
N PRO A 132 19.42 7.25 -11.88
CA PRO A 132 18.03 7.55 -11.58
C PRO A 132 17.18 6.29 -11.63
N LEU A 133 16.31 6.09 -10.63
CA LEU A 133 15.23 5.08 -10.62
C LEU A 133 14.27 5.20 -11.84
N ALA A 134 14.51 6.16 -12.73
CA ALA A 134 13.81 6.37 -14.00
C ALA A 134 13.75 5.09 -14.83
N ASP A 135 14.75 4.22 -14.77
CA ASP A 135 14.75 2.98 -15.54
C ASP A 135 13.64 2.01 -15.09
N LYS A 136 13.27 2.01 -13.79
CA LYS A 136 12.12 1.24 -13.26
C LYS A 136 10.75 1.84 -13.60
N LEU A 137 10.72 3.03 -14.22
CA LEU A 137 9.50 3.78 -14.56
C LEU A 137 9.19 3.75 -16.06
N VAL A 138 10.06 3.15 -16.89
CA VAL A 138 9.98 3.13 -18.35
C VAL A 138 9.41 1.82 -18.93
N ASP A 139 9.35 0.75 -18.14
CA ASP A 139 8.66 -0.51 -18.49
C ASP A 139 7.18 -0.51 -18.06
#